data_AF-A0A2N3FGN2-F1
#
_entry.id   AF-A0A2N3FGN2-F1
#
_cell.length_a   1.000
_cell.length_b   1.000
_cell.length_c   1.000
_cell.angle_alpha   90.00
_cell.angle_beta   90.00
_cell.angle_gamma   90.00
#
_symmetry.space_group_name_H-M   'P 1'
#
loop_
_entity.id
_entity.type
_entity.pdbx_description
1 polymer ?
#
loop_
_entity_poly.entity_id
_entity_poly.type
_entity_poly.pdbx_seq_one_letter_code
_entity_poly.pdbx_strand_id
1 'polypeptide(L)'
;MYENDYILRLIQQVGAILRRALAGRGETPEEQLRSTEEALRLASNADTSLLDALTPESLVAFLSAGGELDAPRAVLIARVLDARADAFDAIGQPGKAEAQRARAEALYDAVRLASPDAIDETLAQLDQLDLERLGLDDRVRALAAEYEARGLRLARVMRSDRGSVLASSDEGVIRIEPSPRLYRDSTIDELPAVGDWVMYDPDSTHKNSFIEAVLPRSSAFMRGDSGKPDTSRVLAANLNTVFIIHPIAEGPNLRRIERELTLAWESGAVPVVVLTKSDLSEDAEAAREAVAEIALGADVLVTSALDGTGTETLDAYVGPGRTVALVGPSGAGKSTLINLLTGTESQATAEVRAADGRGRHKTVARELVPLPGGGVLVDTPGLRSVALTDAEEGVEAAFADIAELAPDCRFSDC
;
A
#
# COMPACT_ATOMS: atom_id res chain seq x y z
N MET A 1 -6.78 17.47 -10.84
CA MET A 1 -6.72 16.15 -11.53
C MET A 1 -5.33 15.87 -12.11
N TYR A 2 -4.62 16.87 -12.66
CA TYR A 2 -3.23 16.72 -13.16
C TYR A 2 -2.14 16.99 -12.10
N GLU A 3 -2.37 17.87 -11.11
CA GLU A 3 -1.38 18.20 -10.07
C GLU A 3 -1.05 17.03 -9.13
N ASN A 4 -2.05 16.32 -8.59
CA ASN A 4 -1.80 15.16 -7.72
C ASN A 4 -1.02 14.02 -8.40
N ASP A 5 -1.12 13.89 -9.72
CA ASP A 5 -0.39 12.85 -10.47
C ASP A 5 1.04 13.28 -10.84
N TYR A 6 1.30 14.60 -10.92
CA TYR A 6 2.65 15.15 -11.09
C TYR A 6 3.46 15.04 -9.81
N ILE A 7 2.91 15.48 -8.67
CA ILE A 7 3.63 15.45 -7.38
C ILE A 7 3.96 14.03 -6.98
N LEU A 8 3.04 13.07 -7.14
CA LEU A 8 3.33 11.67 -6.86
C LEU A 8 4.44 11.10 -7.74
N ARG A 9 4.46 11.43 -9.04
CA ARG A 9 5.56 11.03 -9.92
C ARG A 9 6.88 11.67 -9.50
N LEU A 10 6.85 12.94 -9.09
CA LEU A 10 8.01 13.65 -8.60
C LEU A 10 8.56 13.03 -7.31
N ILE A 11 7.68 12.73 -6.34
CA ILE A 11 8.02 12.03 -5.09
C ILE A 11 8.66 10.66 -5.40
N GLN A 12 8.09 9.91 -6.35
CA GLN A 12 8.64 8.61 -6.76
C GLN A 12 10.04 8.74 -7.37
N GLN A 13 10.22 9.66 -8.32
CA GLN A 13 11.49 9.88 -9.01
C GLN A 13 12.58 10.43 -8.09
N VAL A 14 12.27 11.44 -7.28
CA VAL A 14 13.22 12.03 -6.32
C VAL A 14 13.54 11.04 -5.21
N GLY A 15 12.53 10.36 -4.65
CA GLY A 15 12.72 9.36 -3.61
C GLY A 15 13.61 8.19 -4.05
N ALA A 16 13.48 7.74 -5.30
CA ALA A 16 14.34 6.73 -5.90
C ALA A 16 15.82 7.11 -5.88
N ILE A 17 16.11 8.34 -6.33
CA ILE A 17 17.47 8.85 -6.41
C ILE A 17 18.05 9.06 -5.01
N LEU A 18 17.24 9.60 -4.08
CA LEU A 18 17.66 9.80 -2.70
C LEU A 18 17.96 8.49 -1.98
N ARG A 19 17.18 7.43 -2.19
CA ARG A 19 17.46 6.12 -1.60
C ARG A 19 18.76 5.51 -2.12
N ARG A 20 19.05 5.61 -3.43
CA ARG A 20 20.35 5.19 -3.97
C ARG A 20 21.51 5.94 -3.30
N ALA A 21 21.38 7.26 -3.18
CA ALA A 21 22.39 8.10 -2.54
C ALA A 21 22.56 7.81 -1.03
N LEU A 22 21.45 7.64 -0.29
CA LEU A 22 21.45 7.53 1.18
C LEU A 22 21.69 6.11 1.70
N ALA A 23 21.34 5.06 0.94
CA ALA A 23 21.43 3.68 1.42
C ALA A 23 22.87 3.15 1.57
N GLY A 24 23.89 3.91 1.16
CA GLY A 24 25.30 3.56 1.38
C GLY A 24 25.73 2.23 0.76
N ARG A 25 24.94 1.66 -0.17
CA ARG A 25 25.21 0.37 -0.81
C ARG A 25 26.19 0.56 -1.97
N GLY A 26 27.45 0.83 -1.63
CA GLY A 26 28.57 0.79 -2.57
C GLY A 26 28.84 2.07 -3.37
N GLU A 27 28.02 3.13 -3.25
CA GLU A 27 28.36 4.44 -3.82
C GLU A 27 29.47 5.12 -3.00
N THR A 28 30.47 5.64 -3.70
CA THR A 28 31.44 6.59 -3.14
C THR A 28 30.74 7.91 -2.80
N PRO A 29 31.25 8.69 -1.83
CA PRO A 29 30.71 10.01 -1.51
C PRO A 29 30.55 10.94 -2.74
N GLU A 30 31.42 10.82 -3.75
CA GLU A 30 31.33 11.55 -5.00
C GLU A 30 30.17 11.08 -5.91
N GLU A 31 29.81 9.79 -5.86
CA GLU A 31 28.63 9.26 -6.55
C GLU A 31 27.34 9.69 -5.87
N GLN A 32 27.31 9.69 -4.54
CA GLN A 32 26.19 10.23 -3.77
C GLN A 32 25.94 11.71 -4.09
N LEU A 33 27.00 12.51 -4.23
CA LEU A 33 26.89 13.91 -4.65
C LEU A 33 26.29 14.06 -6.05
N ARG A 34 26.67 13.18 -6.99
CA ARG A 34 26.11 13.19 -8.35
C ARG A 34 24.63 12.79 -8.37
N SER A 35 24.27 11.78 -7.59
CA SER A 35 22.88 11.34 -7.42
C SER A 35 22.03 12.46 -6.82
N THR A 36 22.51 13.14 -5.77
CA THR A 36 21.76 14.28 -5.18
C THR A 36 21.66 15.48 -6.14
N GLU A 37 22.64 15.73 -7.01
CA GLU A 37 22.54 16.73 -8.08
C GLU A 37 21.45 16.40 -9.11
N GLU A 38 21.35 15.14 -9.51
CA GLU A 38 20.29 14.66 -10.40
C GLU A 38 18.90 14.85 -9.75
N ALA A 39 18.76 14.42 -8.49
CA ALA A 39 17.53 14.59 -7.73
C ALA A 39 17.13 16.06 -7.61
N LEU A 40 18.11 16.95 -7.37
CA LEU A 40 17.86 18.38 -7.19
C LEU A 40 17.41 19.02 -8.51
N ARG A 41 18.01 18.65 -9.65
CA ARG A 41 17.57 19.12 -10.98
C ARG A 41 16.16 18.67 -11.27
N LEU A 42 15.83 17.41 -10.98
CA LEU A 42 14.52 16.84 -11.23
C LEU A 42 13.44 17.50 -10.34
N ALA A 43 13.72 17.65 -9.05
CA ALA A 43 12.82 18.29 -8.09
C ALA A 43 12.59 19.78 -8.41
N SER A 44 13.64 20.54 -8.71
CA SER A 44 13.57 21.99 -8.94
C SER A 44 13.19 22.37 -10.38
N ASN A 45 13.33 21.47 -11.34
CA ASN A 45 13.30 21.78 -12.78
C ASN A 45 14.26 22.94 -13.15
N ALA A 46 15.39 23.03 -12.44
CA ALA A 46 16.38 24.08 -12.58
C ALA A 46 17.81 23.51 -12.54
N ASP A 47 18.77 24.26 -13.06
CA ASP A 47 20.18 23.89 -12.95
C ASP A 47 20.64 24.01 -11.49
N THR A 48 21.37 23.01 -11.00
CA THR A 48 21.94 22.97 -9.64
C THR A 48 22.80 24.20 -9.34
N SER A 49 23.55 24.70 -10.34
CA SER A 49 24.40 25.89 -10.19
C SER A 49 23.61 27.18 -9.94
N LEU A 50 22.40 27.29 -10.49
CA LEU A 50 21.51 28.41 -10.21
C LEU A 50 21.06 28.36 -8.76
N LEU A 51 20.61 27.20 -8.28
CA LEU A 51 20.15 27.02 -6.90
C LEU A 51 21.28 27.23 -5.89
N ASP A 52 22.48 26.75 -6.21
CA ASP A 52 23.68 26.93 -5.39
C ASP A 52 24.10 28.40 -5.28
N ALA A 53 23.63 29.27 -6.18
CA ALA A 53 23.85 30.72 -6.13
C ALA A 53 22.75 31.49 -5.37
N LEU A 54 21.59 30.88 -5.11
CA LEU A 54 20.49 31.53 -4.39
C LEU A 54 20.75 31.55 -2.88
N THR A 55 20.36 32.65 -2.23
CA THR A 55 20.23 32.69 -0.76
C THR A 55 19.03 31.84 -0.33
N PRO A 56 18.95 31.41 0.94
CA PRO A 56 17.79 30.66 1.44
C PRO A 56 16.45 31.35 1.15
N GLU A 57 16.37 32.67 1.34
CA GLU A 57 15.15 33.46 1.07
C GLU A 57 14.85 33.55 -0.43
N SER A 58 15.89 33.70 -1.25
CA SER A 58 15.76 33.77 -2.70
C SER A 58 15.31 32.43 -3.29
N LEU A 59 15.69 31.31 -2.68
CA LEU A 59 15.24 29.98 -3.06
C LEU A 59 13.74 29.78 -2.75
N VAL A 60 13.28 30.20 -1.57
CA VAL A 60 11.84 30.21 -1.23
C VAL A 60 11.07 31.06 -2.24
N ALA A 61 11.56 32.27 -2.54
CA ALA A 61 10.93 33.16 -3.51
C ALA A 61 10.91 32.57 -4.94
N PHE A 62 11.97 31.87 -5.34
CA PHE A 62 12.06 31.18 -6.63
C PHE A 62 10.97 30.10 -6.76
N LEU A 63 10.73 29.30 -5.72
CA LEU A 63 9.69 28.26 -5.72
C LEU A 63 8.27 28.82 -5.63
N SER A 64 8.11 30.05 -5.13
CA SER A 64 6.83 30.77 -5.07
C SER A 64 6.57 31.69 -6.28
N ALA A 65 7.43 31.68 -7.31
CA ALA A 65 7.35 32.65 -8.42
C ALA A 65 6.05 32.57 -9.27
N GLY A 66 5.23 31.53 -9.06
CA GLY A 66 3.92 31.34 -9.71
C GLY A 66 2.69 31.59 -8.84
N GLY A 67 2.85 32.01 -7.57
CA GLY A 67 1.74 32.19 -6.63
C GLY A 67 2.05 31.60 -5.24
N GLU A 68 1.20 30.70 -4.77
CA GLU A 68 1.43 29.97 -3.52
C GLU A 68 2.60 28.99 -3.65
N LEU A 69 3.30 28.75 -2.54
CA LEU A 69 4.41 27.79 -2.47
C LEU A 69 3.88 26.37 -2.74
N ASP A 70 4.47 25.69 -3.72
CA ASP A 70 4.25 24.24 -3.92
C ASP A 70 4.91 23.47 -2.77
N ALA A 71 4.15 23.28 -1.69
CA ALA A 71 4.64 22.73 -0.44
C ALA A 71 5.27 21.33 -0.59
N PRO A 72 4.62 20.34 -1.25
CA PRO A 72 5.23 19.02 -1.46
C PRO A 72 6.56 19.09 -2.23
N ARG A 73 6.63 19.94 -3.26
CA ARG A 73 7.85 20.13 -4.03
C ARG A 73 8.96 20.80 -3.23
N ALA A 74 8.63 21.78 -2.40
CA ALA A 74 9.57 22.43 -1.50
C ALA A 74 10.13 21.44 -0.46
N VAL A 75 9.28 20.57 0.10
CA VAL A 75 9.71 19.49 1.02
C VAL A 75 10.65 18.51 0.33
N LEU A 76 10.35 18.10 -0.91
CA LEU A 76 11.24 17.24 -1.71
C LEU A 76 12.61 17.89 -1.92
N ILE A 77 12.64 19.16 -2.32
CA ILE A 77 13.89 19.91 -2.54
C ILE A 77 14.67 20.01 -1.22
N ALA A 78 14.01 20.36 -0.11
CA ALA A 78 14.64 20.43 1.21
C ALA A 78 15.28 19.09 1.59
N ARG A 79 14.57 17.97 1.37
CA ARG A 79 15.10 16.63 1.65
C ARG A 79 16.31 16.28 0.79
N VAL A 80 16.33 16.69 -0.47
CA VAL A 80 17.50 16.52 -1.35
C VAL A 80 18.69 17.34 -0.87
N LEU A 81 18.44 18.57 -0.41
CA LEU A 81 19.48 19.46 0.11
C LEU A 81 20.13 18.89 1.39
N ASP A 82 19.35 18.29 2.30
CA ASP A 82 19.88 17.59 3.47
C ASP A 82 20.80 16.43 3.07
N ALA A 83 20.33 15.55 2.17
CA ALA A 83 21.14 14.43 1.67
C ALA A 83 22.44 14.91 0.99
N ARG A 84 22.36 16.03 0.24
CA ARG A 84 23.51 16.65 -0.41
C ARG A 84 24.47 17.28 0.61
N ALA A 85 23.96 17.81 1.72
CA ALA A 85 24.79 18.32 2.81
C ALA A 85 25.63 17.20 3.44
N ASP A 86 25.01 16.05 3.70
CA ASP A 86 25.70 14.89 4.26
C ASP A 86 26.78 14.36 3.32
N ALA A 87 26.50 14.33 2.00
CA ALA A 87 27.50 13.99 0.99
C ALA A 87 28.67 15.00 0.95
N PHE A 88 28.40 16.31 1.07
CA PHE A 88 29.45 17.33 1.15
C PHE A 88 30.33 17.20 2.40
N ASP A 89 29.74 16.86 3.55
CA ASP A 89 30.49 16.58 4.76
C ASP A 89 31.39 15.36 4.60
N ALA A 90 30.89 14.29 3.96
CA ALA A 90 31.65 13.07 3.70
C ALA A 90 32.90 13.31 2.81
N ILE A 91 32.85 14.28 1.88
CA ILE A 91 34.01 14.68 1.05
C ILE A 91 34.81 15.85 1.63
N GLY A 92 34.58 16.22 2.89
CA GLY A 92 35.35 17.27 3.58
C GLY A 92 35.08 18.69 3.09
N GLN A 93 33.85 18.99 2.65
CA GLN A 93 33.42 20.33 2.21
C GLN A 93 32.33 20.92 3.14
N PRO A 94 32.62 21.14 4.44
CA PRO A 94 31.61 21.51 5.44
C PRO A 94 30.95 22.86 5.18
N GLY A 95 31.66 23.83 4.60
CA GLY A 95 31.07 25.12 4.24
C GLY A 95 29.99 25.02 3.15
N LYS A 96 30.11 24.03 2.25
CA LYS A 96 29.02 23.74 1.30
C LYS A 96 27.89 22.98 1.96
N ALA A 97 28.19 22.05 2.86
CA ALA A 97 27.17 21.34 3.63
C ALA A 97 26.30 22.30 4.45
N GLU A 98 26.91 23.25 5.17
CA GLU A 98 26.22 24.29 5.93
C GLU A 98 25.30 25.14 5.03
N ALA A 99 25.78 25.53 3.85
CA ALA A 99 24.97 26.27 2.89
C ALA A 99 23.76 25.48 2.37
N GLN A 100 23.89 24.16 2.18
CA GLN A 100 22.75 23.31 1.79
C GLN A 100 21.75 23.14 2.94
N ARG A 101 22.22 22.94 4.19
CA ARG A 101 21.35 22.85 5.38
C ARG A 101 20.56 24.13 5.61
N ALA A 102 21.20 25.29 5.49
CA ALA A 102 20.53 26.58 5.65
C ALA A 102 19.40 26.78 4.62
N ARG A 103 19.57 26.29 3.39
CA ARG A 103 18.52 26.31 2.36
C ARG A 103 17.40 25.32 2.66
N ALA A 104 17.74 24.11 3.11
CA ALA A 104 16.76 23.10 3.49
C ALA A 104 15.88 23.61 4.65
N GLU A 105 16.50 24.18 5.68
CA GLU A 105 15.82 24.76 6.85
C GLU A 105 14.85 25.89 6.44
N ALA A 106 15.29 26.83 5.61
CA ALA A 106 14.42 27.90 5.11
C ALA A 106 13.22 27.39 4.31
N LEU A 107 13.39 26.32 3.53
CA LEU A 107 12.28 25.67 2.82
C LEU A 107 11.32 24.99 3.81
N TYR A 108 11.83 24.23 4.78
CA TYR A 108 10.98 23.62 5.80
C TYR A 108 10.19 24.67 6.58
N ASP A 109 10.81 25.78 6.99
CA ASP A 109 10.12 26.86 7.70
C ASP A 109 9.06 27.55 6.85
N ALA A 110 9.35 27.79 5.56
CA ALA A 110 8.37 28.33 4.63
C ALA A 110 7.18 27.39 4.45
N VAL A 111 7.42 26.08 4.38
CA VAL A 111 6.35 25.07 4.29
C VAL A 111 5.56 24.99 5.60
N ARG A 112 6.19 24.98 6.78
CA ARG A 112 5.49 24.98 8.08
C ARG A 112 4.50 26.15 8.19
N LEU A 113 4.86 27.31 7.64
CA LEU A 113 4.01 28.49 7.65
C LEU A 113 2.86 28.41 6.65
N ALA A 114 3.11 27.85 5.46
CA ALA A 114 2.14 27.79 4.36
C ALA A 114 1.18 26.59 4.46
N SER A 115 1.69 25.42 4.85
CA SER A 115 0.97 24.14 4.91
C SER A 115 1.61 23.24 5.98
N PRO A 116 1.18 23.34 7.25
CA PRO A 116 1.82 22.65 8.38
C PRO A 116 1.93 21.12 8.20
N ASP A 117 0.90 20.49 7.65
CA ASP A 117 0.83 19.04 7.49
C ASP A 117 1.62 18.52 6.28
N ALA A 118 1.96 19.40 5.31
CA ALA A 118 2.57 18.98 4.05
C ALA A 118 3.98 18.38 4.22
N ILE A 119 4.70 18.77 5.28
CA ILE A 119 6.01 18.18 5.60
C ILE A 119 5.82 16.70 5.94
N ASP A 120 4.98 16.42 6.92
CA ASP A 120 4.76 15.07 7.41
C ASP A 120 4.10 14.21 6.33
N GLU A 121 3.13 14.74 5.57
CA GLU A 121 2.51 14.03 4.46
C GLU A 121 3.50 13.70 3.33
N THR A 122 4.37 14.64 2.94
CA THR A 122 5.30 14.44 1.82
C THR A 122 6.46 13.54 2.22
N LEU A 123 7.01 13.71 3.43
CA LEU A 123 8.04 12.83 3.96
C LEU A 123 7.48 11.42 4.18
N ALA A 124 6.26 11.30 4.70
CA ALA A 124 5.58 10.01 4.78
C ALA A 124 5.45 9.38 3.38
N GLN A 125 5.08 10.12 2.33
CA GLN A 125 4.99 9.58 0.97
C GLN A 125 6.35 9.17 0.38
N LEU A 126 7.43 9.89 0.72
CA LEU A 126 8.80 9.51 0.35
C LEU A 126 9.23 8.21 1.05
N ASP A 127 8.92 8.10 2.34
CA ASP A 127 9.26 6.96 3.21
C ASP A 127 8.37 5.74 2.93
N GLN A 128 7.10 5.94 2.55
CA GLN A 128 6.11 4.92 2.20
C GLN A 128 6.52 4.00 1.04
N LEU A 129 7.62 4.34 0.35
CA LEU A 129 8.21 3.60 -0.75
C LEU A 129 9.49 2.85 -0.36
N ASP A 130 9.83 2.86 0.93
CA ASP A 130 10.90 2.04 1.50
C ASP A 130 10.40 0.61 1.73
N LEU A 131 11.16 -0.36 1.23
CA LEU A 131 10.85 -1.77 1.35
C LEU A 131 10.71 -2.20 2.83
N GLU A 132 11.46 -1.59 3.76
CA GLU A 132 11.34 -1.89 5.20
C GLU A 132 9.97 -1.50 5.75
N ARG A 133 9.47 -0.31 5.39
CA ARG A 133 8.11 0.12 5.72
C ARG A 133 7.05 -0.72 5.01
N LEU A 134 7.39 -1.24 3.83
CA LEU A 134 6.60 -2.24 3.13
C LEU A 134 6.89 -3.67 3.63
N GLY A 135 7.41 -3.87 4.83
CA GLY A 135 7.48 -5.19 5.45
C GLY A 135 8.60 -6.12 4.94
N LEU A 136 9.69 -5.55 4.42
CA LEU A 136 10.91 -6.31 4.15
C LEU A 136 11.50 -6.86 5.46
N ASP A 137 11.49 -8.18 5.60
CA ASP A 137 12.04 -8.90 6.75
C ASP A 137 13.27 -9.74 6.36
N ASP A 138 13.89 -10.40 7.35
CA ASP A 138 15.07 -11.23 7.14
C ASP A 138 14.79 -12.44 6.25
N ARG A 139 13.56 -12.97 6.24
CA ARG A 139 13.16 -14.08 5.38
C ARG A 139 13.20 -13.64 3.92
N VAL A 140 12.60 -12.50 3.60
CA VAL A 140 12.60 -11.95 2.23
C VAL A 140 14.02 -11.61 1.79
N ARG A 141 14.86 -11.02 2.67
CA ARG A 141 16.28 -10.77 2.37
C ARG A 141 17.03 -12.05 2.04
N ALA A 142 16.83 -13.11 2.82
CA ALA A 142 17.46 -14.41 2.57
C ALA A 142 17.02 -15.02 1.22
N LEU A 143 15.73 -14.90 0.87
CA LEU A 143 15.20 -15.36 -0.41
C LEU A 143 15.71 -14.54 -1.60
N ALA A 144 15.94 -13.24 -1.42
CA ALA A 144 16.41 -12.33 -2.47
C ALA A 144 17.92 -12.46 -2.76
N ALA A 145 18.73 -12.86 -1.77
CA ALA A 145 20.19 -12.79 -1.83
C ALA A 145 20.82 -13.48 -3.06
N GLU A 146 20.31 -14.66 -3.46
CA GLU A 146 20.81 -15.36 -4.66
C GLU A 146 20.52 -14.57 -5.94
N TYR A 147 19.36 -13.94 -6.02
CA TYR A 147 18.94 -13.17 -7.18
C TYR A 147 19.71 -11.85 -7.27
N GLU A 148 19.95 -11.18 -6.13
CA GLU A 148 20.78 -9.97 -6.04
C GLU A 148 22.23 -10.24 -6.49
N ALA A 149 22.80 -11.39 -6.15
CA ALA A 149 24.13 -11.80 -6.62
C ALA A 149 24.22 -11.95 -8.15
N ARG A 150 23.09 -12.08 -8.85
CA ARG A 150 22.99 -12.13 -10.32
C ARG A 150 22.66 -10.76 -10.94
N GLY A 151 22.62 -9.70 -10.15
CA GLY A 151 22.31 -8.34 -10.61
C GLY A 151 20.81 -8.00 -10.63
N LEU A 152 19.93 -8.87 -10.15
CA LEU A 152 18.50 -8.56 -10.04
C LEU A 152 18.22 -7.73 -8.79
N ARG A 153 17.12 -6.99 -8.81
CA ARG A 153 16.74 -6.08 -7.72
C ARG A 153 15.38 -6.46 -7.16
N LEU A 154 15.24 -6.26 -5.85
CA LEU A 154 14.03 -6.60 -5.12
C LEU A 154 13.00 -5.48 -5.26
N ALA A 155 11.74 -5.87 -5.46
CA ALA A 155 10.60 -4.97 -5.39
C ALA A 155 9.39 -5.64 -4.72
N ARG A 156 8.50 -4.85 -4.12
CA ARG A 156 7.20 -5.29 -3.61
C ARG A 156 6.08 -4.81 -4.51
N VAL A 157 5.23 -5.73 -4.96
CA VAL A 157 4.08 -5.43 -5.82
C VAL A 157 3.01 -4.69 -5.04
N MET A 158 2.73 -3.46 -5.45
CA MET A 158 1.73 -2.59 -4.82
C MET A 158 0.36 -2.65 -5.51
N ARG A 159 0.35 -3.00 -6.80
CA ARG A 159 -0.86 -3.07 -7.63
C ARG A 159 -0.63 -3.99 -8.82
N SER A 160 -1.66 -4.75 -9.17
CA SER A 160 -1.67 -5.52 -10.41
C SER A 160 -2.48 -4.79 -11.49
N ASP A 161 -1.85 -4.48 -12.63
CA ASP A 161 -2.53 -3.99 -13.83
C ASP A 161 -2.65 -5.14 -14.86
N ARG A 162 -3.35 -4.93 -15.98
CA ARG A 162 -3.39 -5.94 -17.05
C ARG A 162 -2.01 -6.05 -17.72
N GLY A 163 -1.33 -7.16 -17.50
CA GLY A 163 -0.04 -7.50 -18.13
C GLY A 163 1.19 -6.80 -17.54
N SER A 164 1.02 -5.93 -16.55
CA SER A 164 2.11 -5.27 -15.82
C SER A 164 1.73 -5.08 -14.37
N VAL A 165 2.71 -4.80 -13.51
CA VAL A 165 2.47 -4.43 -12.12
C VAL A 165 3.11 -3.08 -11.81
N LEU A 166 2.57 -2.43 -10.79
CA LEU A 166 3.22 -1.30 -10.13
C LEU A 166 3.90 -1.84 -8.87
N ALA A 167 5.22 -1.69 -8.77
CA ALA A 167 6.00 -2.20 -7.65
C ALA A 167 6.86 -1.10 -7.03
N SER A 168 7.09 -1.16 -5.73
CA SER A 168 8.07 -0.33 -5.03
C SER A 168 9.37 -1.09 -4.92
N SER A 169 10.47 -0.43 -5.25
CA SER A 169 11.85 -0.91 -5.18
C SER A 169 12.71 0.10 -4.43
N ASP A 170 13.98 -0.21 -4.22
CA ASP A 170 14.96 0.78 -3.76
C ASP A 170 15.09 1.97 -4.73
N GLU A 171 14.89 1.76 -6.02
CA GLU A 171 14.74 2.76 -7.08
C GLU A 171 13.33 3.38 -7.14
N GLY A 172 12.54 3.24 -6.08
CA GLY A 172 11.19 3.81 -6.00
C GLY A 172 10.15 3.03 -6.77
N VAL A 173 9.06 3.71 -7.13
CA VAL A 173 7.91 3.06 -7.75
C VAL A 173 8.14 2.90 -9.25
N ILE A 174 8.14 1.66 -9.68
CA ILE A 174 8.42 1.25 -11.05
C ILE A 174 7.23 0.46 -11.60
N ARG A 175 7.01 0.60 -12.91
CA ARG A 175 6.10 -0.27 -13.66
C ARG A 175 6.94 -1.35 -14.33
N ILE A 176 6.65 -2.60 -14.02
CA ILE A 176 7.43 -3.76 -14.49
C ILE A 176 6.48 -4.84 -15.02
N GLU A 177 6.94 -5.56 -16.02
CA GLU A 177 6.18 -6.64 -16.68
C GLU A 177 6.79 -8.00 -16.31
N PRO A 178 6.00 -9.07 -16.15
CA PRO A 178 6.54 -10.42 -16.12
C PRO A 178 7.38 -10.69 -17.38
N SER A 179 8.57 -11.27 -17.23
CA SER A 179 9.37 -11.64 -18.40
C SER A 179 8.63 -12.69 -19.25
N PRO A 180 8.84 -12.73 -20.57
CA PRO A 180 8.23 -13.75 -21.43
C PRO A 180 8.56 -15.19 -21.01
N ARG A 181 9.67 -15.38 -20.31
CA ARG A 181 10.06 -16.66 -19.71
C ARG A 181 9.20 -16.96 -18.49
N LEU A 182 9.13 -16.03 -17.53
CA LEU A 182 8.28 -16.17 -16.34
C LEU A 182 6.83 -16.46 -16.73
N TYR A 183 6.28 -15.73 -17.71
CA TYR A 183 4.91 -15.94 -18.16
C TYR A 183 4.66 -17.32 -18.80
N ARG A 184 5.68 -17.91 -19.43
CA ARG A 184 5.58 -19.22 -20.09
C ARG A 184 5.75 -20.37 -19.12
N ASP A 185 6.63 -20.20 -18.14
CA ASP A 185 7.06 -21.26 -17.23
C ASP A 185 6.20 -21.31 -15.96
N SER A 186 5.33 -20.31 -15.74
CA SER A 186 4.46 -20.21 -14.56
C SER A 186 2.98 -20.47 -14.86
N THR A 187 2.29 -21.05 -13.88
CA THR A 187 0.82 -21.07 -13.85
C THR A 187 0.25 -19.70 -13.47
N ILE A 188 -1.07 -19.51 -13.63
CA ILE A 188 -1.72 -18.22 -13.35
C ILE A 188 -1.55 -17.79 -11.89
N ASP A 189 -1.58 -18.74 -10.96
CA ASP A 189 -1.37 -18.50 -9.54
C ASP A 189 0.11 -18.21 -9.22
N GLU A 190 1.07 -18.63 -10.03
CA GLU A 190 2.50 -18.30 -9.85
C GLU A 190 2.89 -16.92 -10.40
N LEU A 191 2.00 -16.28 -11.18
CA LEU A 191 2.22 -14.93 -11.66
C LEU A 191 2.17 -13.89 -10.53
N PRO A 192 2.87 -12.74 -10.68
CA PRO A 192 2.88 -11.68 -9.67
C PRO A 192 1.49 -11.16 -9.32
N ALA A 193 1.21 -11.06 -8.02
CA ALA A 193 -0.01 -10.50 -7.45
C ALA A 193 0.31 -9.42 -6.40
N VAL A 194 -0.70 -8.69 -5.94
CA VAL A 194 -0.52 -7.64 -4.92
C VAL A 194 0.07 -8.23 -3.64
N GLY A 195 1.09 -7.57 -3.10
CA GLY A 195 1.81 -8.02 -1.91
C GLY A 195 2.97 -8.98 -2.18
N ASP A 196 3.13 -9.47 -3.42
CA ASP A 196 4.28 -10.29 -3.80
C ASP A 196 5.60 -9.52 -3.72
N TRP A 197 6.64 -10.26 -3.34
CA TRP A 197 8.02 -9.84 -3.48
C TRP A 197 8.56 -10.41 -4.79
N VAL A 198 9.14 -9.56 -5.62
CA VAL A 198 9.60 -9.92 -6.97
C VAL A 198 11.03 -9.49 -7.19
N MET A 199 11.75 -10.26 -8.01
CA MET A 199 13.10 -9.92 -8.47
C MET A 199 13.02 -9.46 -9.92
N TYR A 200 13.47 -8.24 -10.19
CA TYR A 200 13.43 -7.64 -11.52
C TYR A 200 14.82 -7.31 -12.04
N ASP A 201 14.99 -7.32 -13.36
CA ASP A 201 16.22 -6.90 -14.03
C ASP A 201 16.15 -5.39 -14.32
N PRO A 202 16.97 -4.54 -13.65
CA PRO A 202 16.99 -3.10 -13.89
C PRO A 202 17.61 -2.74 -15.26
N ASP A 203 18.52 -3.57 -15.78
CA ASP A 203 19.37 -3.30 -16.94
C ASP A 203 18.91 -4.04 -18.21
N SER A 204 17.68 -4.56 -18.19
CA SER A 204 17.01 -5.17 -19.34
C SER A 204 17.28 -4.34 -20.60
N THR A 205 17.88 -4.97 -21.63
CA THR A 205 18.17 -4.32 -22.93
C THR A 205 16.92 -3.83 -23.67
N HIS A 206 15.73 -4.14 -23.15
CA HIS A 206 14.45 -3.66 -23.62
C HIS A 206 14.11 -2.31 -22.98
N LYS A 207 13.19 -1.55 -23.59
CA LYS A 207 12.76 -0.25 -23.05
C LYS A 207 12.10 -0.31 -21.65
N ASN A 208 11.81 -1.52 -21.15
CA ASN A 208 11.13 -1.79 -19.89
C ASN A 208 11.94 -2.82 -19.06
N SER A 209 11.94 -2.67 -17.73
CA SER A 209 12.45 -3.66 -16.77
C SER A 209 11.48 -4.84 -16.65
N PHE A 210 12.00 -6.06 -16.51
CA PHE A 210 11.20 -7.28 -16.41
C PHE A 210 11.34 -7.97 -15.06
N ILE A 211 10.24 -8.55 -14.58
CA ILE A 211 10.24 -9.47 -13.45
C ILE A 211 10.76 -10.82 -13.93
N GLU A 212 11.85 -11.27 -13.33
CA GLU A 212 12.48 -12.56 -13.61
C GLU A 212 12.04 -13.66 -12.63
N ALA A 213 11.58 -13.29 -11.44
CA ALA A 213 11.06 -14.23 -10.45
C ALA A 213 10.08 -13.58 -9.47
N VAL A 214 9.14 -14.39 -8.99
CA VAL A 214 8.33 -14.12 -7.79
C VAL A 214 8.94 -14.92 -6.64
N LEU A 215 9.23 -14.28 -5.51
CA LEU A 215 9.77 -14.97 -4.34
C LEU A 215 8.70 -15.84 -3.66
N PRO A 216 9.06 -16.96 -3.01
CA PRO A 216 8.11 -17.83 -2.33
C PRO A 216 7.21 -17.09 -1.34
N ARG A 217 5.89 -17.24 -1.49
CA ARG A 217 4.88 -16.59 -0.65
C ARG A 217 4.83 -17.18 0.75
N SER A 218 4.64 -16.35 1.78
CA SER A 218 4.26 -16.83 3.13
C SER A 218 2.78 -17.15 3.24
N SER A 219 1.96 -16.45 2.46
CA SER A 219 0.53 -16.66 2.36
C SER A 219 0.02 -16.22 0.99
N ALA A 220 -1.09 -16.81 0.54
CA ALA A 220 -1.72 -16.50 -0.73
C ALA A 220 -3.24 -16.59 -0.59
N PHE A 221 -3.91 -15.43 -0.62
CA PHE A 221 -5.36 -15.38 -0.62
C PHE A 221 -5.86 -15.52 -2.05
N MET A 222 -6.47 -16.67 -2.35
CA MET A 222 -6.86 -17.05 -3.70
C MET A 222 -8.36 -16.85 -3.94
N ARG A 223 -8.71 -16.54 -5.19
CA ARG A 223 -10.04 -16.76 -5.72
C ARG A 223 -9.98 -17.95 -6.66
N GLY A 224 -10.63 -19.04 -6.29
CA GLY A 224 -10.98 -20.11 -7.23
C GLY A 224 -12.34 -19.82 -7.85
N ASP A 225 -12.49 -20.06 -9.16
CA ASP A 225 -13.83 -20.36 -9.69
C ASP A 225 -14.11 -21.82 -9.40
N SER A 226 -15.27 -22.10 -8.81
CA SER A 226 -15.79 -23.44 -8.58
C SER A 226 -15.69 -24.27 -9.87
N GLY A 227 -14.83 -25.30 -9.87
CA GLY A 227 -14.74 -26.29 -10.94
C GLY A 227 -13.67 -26.09 -12.03
N LYS A 228 -12.83 -25.06 -11.97
CA LYS A 228 -11.71 -24.87 -12.93
C LYS A 228 -10.39 -24.50 -12.21
N PRO A 229 -9.48 -25.46 -11.97
CA PRO A 229 -8.18 -25.19 -11.35
C PRO A 229 -7.38 -24.12 -12.11
N ASP A 230 -7.49 -24.10 -13.44
CA ASP A 230 -6.78 -23.17 -14.34
C ASP A 230 -7.28 -21.72 -14.29
N THR A 231 -8.27 -21.37 -13.45
CA THR A 231 -8.71 -19.97 -13.28
C THR A 231 -8.43 -19.41 -11.90
N SER A 232 -7.83 -20.20 -11.00
CA SER A 232 -7.43 -19.73 -9.67
C SER A 232 -6.44 -18.57 -9.79
N ARG A 233 -6.74 -17.46 -9.12
CA ARG A 233 -5.90 -16.25 -9.11
C ARG A 233 -5.62 -15.82 -7.69
N VAL A 234 -4.36 -15.50 -7.44
CA VAL A 234 -3.96 -14.86 -6.20
C VAL A 234 -4.45 -13.41 -6.22
N LEU A 235 -5.24 -13.06 -5.21
CA LEU A 235 -5.75 -11.71 -5.03
C LEU A 235 -4.83 -10.85 -4.16
N ALA A 236 -4.19 -11.49 -3.18
CA ALA A 236 -3.25 -10.87 -2.28
C ALA A 236 -2.27 -11.94 -1.75
N ALA A 237 -1.01 -11.55 -1.58
CA ALA A 237 0.05 -12.42 -1.11
C ALA A 237 0.80 -11.79 0.07
N ASN A 238 1.49 -12.65 0.84
CA ASN A 238 2.33 -12.25 1.97
C ASN A 238 1.57 -11.42 3.03
N LEU A 239 0.32 -11.80 3.28
CA LEU A 239 -0.49 -11.34 4.41
C LEU A 239 -0.05 -12.05 5.68
N ASN A 240 0.20 -11.30 6.76
CA ASN A 240 0.38 -11.85 8.10
C ASN A 240 -0.97 -12.11 8.75
N THR A 241 -1.90 -11.16 8.62
CA THR A 241 -3.20 -11.19 9.29
C THR A 241 -4.33 -10.90 8.31
N VAL A 242 -5.44 -11.63 8.45
CA VAL A 242 -6.71 -11.33 7.76
C VAL A 242 -7.76 -10.99 8.80
N PHE A 243 -8.21 -9.74 8.81
CA PHE A 243 -9.31 -9.32 9.67
C PHE A 243 -10.65 -9.68 9.03
N ILE A 244 -11.43 -10.50 9.73
CA ILE A 244 -12.77 -10.95 9.35
C ILE A 244 -13.78 -10.04 10.05
N ILE A 245 -14.33 -9.08 9.30
CA ILE A 245 -15.12 -7.98 9.83
C ILE A 245 -16.63 -8.29 9.74
N HIS A 246 -17.32 -8.36 10.88
CA HIS A 246 -18.78 -8.57 10.92
C HIS A 246 -19.46 -7.61 11.90
N PRO A 247 -20.63 -7.03 11.56
CA PRO A 247 -21.36 -6.20 12.50
C PRO A 247 -22.03 -7.06 13.57
N ILE A 248 -22.08 -6.57 14.81
CA ILE A 248 -22.68 -7.30 15.95
C ILE A 248 -24.18 -7.04 16.11
N ALA A 249 -24.70 -5.96 15.51
CA ALA A 249 -26.04 -5.40 15.79
C ALA A 249 -27.21 -6.37 15.59
N GLU A 250 -27.15 -7.25 14.58
CA GLU A 250 -28.20 -8.23 14.27
C GLU A 250 -27.82 -9.66 14.70
N GLY A 251 -26.72 -9.80 15.44
CA GLY A 251 -26.06 -11.07 15.69
C GLY A 251 -25.10 -11.46 14.55
N PRO A 252 -23.88 -11.91 14.85
CA PRO A 252 -22.91 -12.29 13.84
C PRO A 252 -23.36 -13.54 13.07
N ASN A 253 -23.16 -13.56 11.74
CA ASN A 253 -23.44 -14.73 10.92
C ASN A 253 -22.34 -15.78 11.09
N LEU A 254 -22.54 -16.69 12.04
CA LEU A 254 -21.57 -17.72 12.42
C LEU A 254 -21.11 -18.59 11.24
N ARG A 255 -22.05 -19.04 10.39
CA ARG A 255 -21.72 -19.87 9.21
C ARG A 255 -20.79 -19.14 8.24
N ARG A 256 -21.05 -17.85 8.03
CA ARG A 256 -20.22 -17.04 7.16
C ARG A 256 -18.83 -16.80 7.75
N ILE A 257 -18.75 -16.50 9.04
CA ILE A 257 -17.49 -16.33 9.77
C ILE A 257 -16.66 -17.62 9.71
N GLU A 258 -17.27 -18.79 9.92
CA GLU A 258 -16.60 -20.10 9.86
C GLU A 258 -15.95 -20.37 8.49
N ARG A 259 -16.64 -20.04 7.39
CA ARG A 259 -16.06 -20.16 6.05
C ARG A 259 -14.93 -19.16 5.81
N GLU A 260 -15.10 -17.90 6.24
CA GLU A 260 -14.08 -16.86 6.08
C GLU A 260 -12.82 -17.19 6.91
N LEU A 261 -12.99 -17.79 8.09
CA LEU A 261 -11.91 -18.36 8.92
C LEU A 261 -11.17 -19.47 8.17
N THR A 262 -11.91 -20.39 7.56
CA THR A 262 -11.34 -21.48 6.76
C THR A 262 -10.48 -20.94 5.62
N LEU A 263 -11.01 -19.99 4.83
CA LEU A 263 -10.26 -19.37 3.72
C LEU A 263 -9.00 -18.62 4.20
N ALA A 264 -9.10 -17.93 5.33
CA ALA A 264 -7.95 -17.23 5.90
C ALA A 264 -6.85 -18.22 6.32
N TRP A 265 -7.21 -19.30 7.02
CA TRP A 265 -6.26 -20.35 7.40
C TRP A 265 -5.64 -21.05 6.20
N GLU A 266 -6.45 -21.41 5.19
CA GLU A 266 -5.97 -22.02 3.94
C GLU A 266 -4.99 -21.10 3.19
N SER A 267 -5.18 -19.79 3.29
CA SER A 267 -4.25 -18.83 2.70
C SER A 267 -2.87 -18.83 3.38
N GLY A 268 -2.76 -19.34 4.61
CA GLY A 268 -1.55 -19.27 5.44
C GLY A 268 -1.44 -18.00 6.30
N ALA A 269 -2.39 -17.08 6.21
CA ALA A 269 -2.47 -15.91 7.09
C ALA A 269 -3.20 -16.24 8.41
N VAL A 270 -2.90 -15.49 9.48
CA VAL A 270 -3.60 -15.62 10.76
C VAL A 270 -4.92 -14.85 10.70
N PRO A 271 -6.09 -15.49 10.84
CA PRO A 271 -7.35 -14.78 10.95
C PRO A 271 -7.53 -14.12 12.32
N VAL A 272 -8.21 -12.97 12.31
CA VAL A 272 -8.71 -12.30 13.52
C VAL A 272 -10.14 -11.85 13.22
N VAL A 273 -11.10 -12.29 14.03
CA VAL A 273 -12.49 -11.86 13.87
C VAL A 273 -12.68 -10.52 14.58
N VAL A 274 -13.26 -9.55 13.90
CA VAL A 274 -13.54 -8.22 14.46
C VAL A 274 -15.03 -7.96 14.36
N LEU A 275 -15.69 -7.98 15.51
CA LEU A 275 -17.11 -7.68 15.67
C LEU A 275 -17.29 -6.18 15.83
N THR A 276 -17.77 -5.53 14.78
CA THR A 276 -17.90 -4.07 14.73
C THR A 276 -19.28 -3.60 15.16
N LYS A 277 -19.39 -2.28 15.41
CA LYS A 277 -20.65 -1.61 15.80
C LYS A 277 -21.18 -2.11 17.15
N SER A 278 -20.28 -2.33 18.10
CA SER A 278 -20.64 -2.79 19.45
C SER A 278 -21.58 -1.83 20.17
N ASP A 279 -21.60 -0.55 19.79
CA ASP A 279 -22.53 0.48 20.24
C ASP A 279 -24.02 0.14 19.94
N LEU A 280 -24.28 -0.77 19.00
CA LEU A 280 -25.62 -1.19 18.61
C LEU A 280 -26.04 -2.54 19.22
N SER A 281 -25.22 -3.16 20.05
CA SER A 281 -25.53 -4.45 20.69
C SER A 281 -25.91 -4.26 22.16
N GLU A 282 -26.99 -4.91 22.57
CA GLU A 282 -27.39 -4.96 23.99
C GLU A 282 -26.47 -5.90 24.80
N ASP A 283 -25.85 -6.89 24.16
CA ASP A 283 -24.97 -7.88 24.80
C ASP A 283 -23.83 -8.30 23.83
N ALA A 284 -22.85 -7.42 23.72
CA ALA A 284 -21.70 -7.63 22.84
C ALA A 284 -20.82 -8.82 23.28
N GLU A 285 -20.81 -9.13 24.58
CA GLU A 285 -19.99 -10.20 25.14
C GLU A 285 -20.56 -11.58 24.79
N ALA A 286 -21.89 -11.76 24.88
CA ALA A 286 -22.52 -13.01 24.45
C ALA A 286 -22.27 -13.30 22.96
N ALA A 287 -22.32 -12.28 22.10
CA ALA A 287 -22.00 -12.44 20.68
C ALA A 287 -20.50 -12.74 20.44
N ARG A 288 -19.61 -12.16 21.25
CA ARG A 288 -18.17 -12.50 21.23
C ARG A 288 -17.93 -13.96 21.60
N GLU A 289 -18.57 -14.44 22.66
CA GLU A 289 -18.48 -15.84 23.12
C GLU A 289 -18.98 -16.82 22.05
N ALA A 290 -20.14 -16.55 21.45
CA ALA A 290 -20.70 -17.39 20.39
C ALA A 290 -19.77 -17.51 19.17
N VAL A 291 -19.07 -16.44 18.81
CA VAL A 291 -18.07 -16.46 17.73
C VAL A 291 -16.79 -17.15 18.16
N ALA A 292 -16.38 -17.00 19.43
CA ALA A 292 -15.19 -17.65 19.96
C ALA A 292 -15.30 -19.19 19.95
N GLU A 293 -16.51 -19.76 20.05
CA GLU A 293 -16.73 -21.20 19.93
C GLU A 293 -16.35 -21.76 18.56
N ILE A 294 -16.51 -20.97 17.48
CA ILE A 294 -16.16 -21.38 16.10
C ILE A 294 -14.79 -20.87 15.65
N ALA A 295 -14.27 -19.81 16.29
CA ALA A 295 -13.00 -19.16 15.94
C ALA A 295 -11.79 -19.86 16.57
N LEU A 296 -11.67 -21.17 16.38
CA LEU A 296 -10.60 -21.96 16.99
C LEU A 296 -9.21 -21.47 16.54
N GLY A 297 -8.39 -21.04 17.51
CA GLY A 297 -7.04 -20.52 17.27
C GLY A 297 -6.99 -19.11 16.67
N ALA A 298 -8.14 -18.42 16.59
CA ALA A 298 -8.26 -17.06 16.10
C ALA A 298 -8.82 -16.14 17.19
N ASP A 299 -8.27 -14.94 17.31
CA ASP A 299 -8.75 -13.96 18.27
C ASP A 299 -10.08 -13.33 17.82
N VAL A 300 -10.97 -13.05 18.78
CA VAL A 300 -12.25 -12.38 18.54
C VAL A 300 -12.26 -11.05 19.28
N LEU A 301 -12.19 -9.97 18.51
CA LEU A 301 -12.17 -8.59 18.98
C LEU A 301 -13.56 -7.98 18.84
N VAL A 302 -13.91 -7.09 19.76
CA VAL A 302 -15.15 -6.31 19.73
C VAL A 302 -14.78 -4.84 19.62
N THR A 303 -15.32 -4.15 18.61
CA THR A 303 -14.98 -2.77 18.34
C THR A 303 -16.18 -1.90 18.01
N SER A 304 -16.07 -0.61 18.34
CA SER A 304 -16.96 0.43 17.86
C SER A 304 -16.13 1.63 17.43
N ALA A 305 -16.29 2.00 16.16
CA ALA A 305 -15.66 3.20 15.63
C ALA A 305 -16.39 4.49 16.06
N LEU A 306 -17.61 4.39 16.60
CA LEU A 306 -18.39 5.55 17.01
C LEU A 306 -17.89 6.13 18.34
N ASP A 307 -17.55 5.26 19.29
CA ASP A 307 -17.08 5.63 20.63
C ASP A 307 -15.60 5.25 20.87
N GLY A 308 -14.95 4.63 19.88
CA GLY A 308 -13.54 4.23 19.93
C GLY A 308 -13.28 2.90 20.66
N THR A 309 -14.31 2.23 21.18
CA THR A 309 -14.16 1.02 22.00
C THR A 309 -13.39 -0.06 21.25
N GLY A 310 -12.35 -0.61 21.88
CA GLY A 310 -11.62 -1.79 21.42
C GLY A 310 -10.78 -1.59 20.16
N THR A 311 -10.73 -0.37 19.61
CA THR A 311 -9.98 -0.08 18.38
C THR A 311 -8.47 -0.24 18.59
N GLU A 312 -7.97 0.07 19.79
CA GLU A 312 -6.59 -0.12 20.22
C GLU A 312 -6.13 -1.58 20.21
N THR A 313 -7.06 -2.54 20.27
CA THR A 313 -6.71 -3.98 20.22
C THR A 313 -6.22 -4.40 18.84
N LEU A 314 -6.52 -3.62 17.79
CA LEU A 314 -6.04 -3.86 16.42
C LEU A 314 -4.53 -3.60 16.29
N ASP A 315 -3.96 -2.74 17.14
CA ASP A 315 -2.53 -2.41 17.13
C ASP A 315 -1.65 -3.63 17.43
N ALA A 316 -2.19 -4.67 18.08
CA ALA A 316 -1.48 -5.92 18.29
C ALA A 316 -1.19 -6.69 16.99
N TYR A 317 -1.92 -6.37 15.90
CA TYR A 317 -1.86 -7.05 14.60
C TYR A 317 -1.30 -6.15 13.49
N VAL A 318 -1.24 -4.85 13.74
CA VAL A 318 -0.78 -3.83 12.81
C VAL A 318 0.53 -3.24 13.31
N GLY A 319 1.53 -3.10 12.45
CA GLY A 319 2.81 -2.53 12.83
C GLY A 319 3.92 -2.87 11.85
N PRO A 320 5.15 -2.39 12.09
CA PRO A 320 6.30 -2.63 11.22
C PRO A 320 6.46 -4.13 10.88
N GLY A 321 6.73 -4.43 9.61
CA GLY A 321 6.83 -5.82 9.14
C GLY A 321 5.49 -6.50 8.84
N ARG A 322 4.36 -5.97 9.30
CA ARG A 322 3.06 -6.64 9.19
C ARG A 322 2.27 -6.18 7.97
N THR A 323 1.65 -7.14 7.29
CA THR A 323 0.76 -6.94 6.16
C THR A 323 -0.61 -7.50 6.52
N VAL A 324 -1.65 -6.69 6.43
CA VAL A 324 -3.01 -7.03 6.84
C VAL A 324 -3.99 -6.84 5.70
N ALA A 325 -5.10 -7.59 5.71
CA ALA A 325 -6.23 -7.40 4.80
C ALA A 325 -7.54 -7.45 5.58
N LEU A 326 -8.60 -6.82 5.03
CA LEU A 326 -9.94 -6.85 5.63
C LEU A 326 -10.92 -7.57 4.69
N VAL A 327 -11.67 -8.53 5.23
CA VAL A 327 -12.74 -9.28 4.54
C VAL A 327 -14.03 -9.22 5.34
N GLY A 328 -15.17 -9.55 4.71
CA GLY A 328 -16.49 -9.56 5.35
C GLY A 328 -17.59 -8.86 4.54
N PRO A 329 -18.84 -8.84 5.00
CA PRO A 329 -19.98 -8.31 4.26
C PRO A 329 -19.92 -6.81 3.96
N SER A 330 -20.67 -6.38 2.94
CA SER A 330 -20.93 -4.95 2.71
C SER A 330 -21.61 -4.35 3.94
N GLY A 331 -21.26 -3.11 4.31
CA GLY A 331 -21.84 -2.45 5.48
C GLY A 331 -21.30 -2.94 6.84
N ALA A 332 -20.39 -3.91 6.88
CA ALA A 332 -19.78 -4.43 8.12
C ALA A 332 -18.80 -3.45 8.82
N GLY A 333 -18.57 -2.25 8.28
CA GLY A 333 -17.64 -1.27 8.88
C GLY A 333 -16.19 -1.35 8.38
N LYS A 334 -15.89 -2.15 7.35
CA LYS A 334 -14.54 -2.23 6.74
C LYS A 334 -13.97 -0.86 6.35
N SER A 335 -14.72 -0.05 5.60
CA SER A 335 -14.24 1.27 5.17
C SER A 335 -13.96 2.20 6.34
N THR A 336 -14.76 2.12 7.42
CA THR A 336 -14.53 2.88 8.65
C THR A 336 -13.23 2.45 9.32
N LEU A 337 -13.00 1.14 9.46
CA LEU A 337 -11.73 0.62 10.00
C LEU A 337 -10.52 0.94 9.12
N ILE A 338 -10.67 0.90 7.79
CA ILE A 338 -9.61 1.34 6.87
C ILE A 338 -9.25 2.79 7.17
N ASN A 339 -10.25 3.68 7.27
CA ASN A 339 -10.00 5.10 7.53
C ASN A 339 -9.31 5.34 8.88
N LEU A 340 -9.68 4.57 9.90
CA LEU A 340 -9.05 4.61 11.22
C LEU A 340 -7.59 4.16 11.13
N LEU A 341 -7.32 3.01 10.50
CA LEU A 341 -5.96 2.48 10.31
C LEU A 341 -5.08 3.40 9.46
N THR A 342 -5.65 4.05 8.45
CA THR A 342 -4.91 4.99 7.57
C THR A 342 -4.78 6.39 8.15
N GLY A 343 -5.38 6.68 9.31
CA GLY A 343 -5.35 8.01 9.94
C GLY A 343 -6.11 9.09 9.17
N THR A 344 -7.02 8.72 8.27
CA THR A 344 -7.75 9.65 7.39
C THR A 344 -9.03 10.22 8.02
N GLU A 345 -9.31 9.90 9.30
CA GLU A 345 -10.52 10.37 10.01
C GLU A 345 -10.58 11.89 10.21
N SER A 346 -9.46 12.62 10.08
CA SER A 346 -9.43 14.09 10.23
C SER A 346 -10.29 14.87 9.21
N GLN A 347 -10.83 14.25 8.14
CA GLN A 347 -11.60 14.96 7.11
C GLN A 347 -13.07 14.53 6.96
N ALA A 348 -13.57 13.57 7.74
CA ALA A 348 -14.91 13.01 7.53
C ALA A 348 -15.97 13.38 8.59
N THR A 349 -15.66 14.22 9.58
CA THR A 349 -16.66 14.78 10.50
C THR A 349 -17.22 16.10 9.97
N ALA A 350 -17.94 16.03 8.85
CA ALA A 350 -18.92 17.04 8.45
C ALA A 350 -20.05 16.35 7.69
N GLU A 351 -21.07 15.95 8.45
CA GLU A 351 -22.48 15.81 8.07
C GLU A 351 -22.82 15.14 6.73
N VAL A 352 -23.40 13.95 6.85
CA VAL A 352 -24.52 13.42 6.05
C VAL A 352 -24.52 13.79 4.55
N ARG A 353 -24.19 12.81 3.70
CA ARG A 353 -24.92 12.63 2.44
C ARG A 353 -25.40 11.20 2.28
N ALA A 354 -26.50 10.93 2.97
CA ALA A 354 -27.51 10.01 2.46
C ALA A 354 -28.10 10.62 1.17
N ALA A 355 -27.48 10.33 0.03
CA ALA A 355 -28.09 10.35 -1.30
C ALA A 355 -27.07 9.82 -2.30
N ASP A 356 -27.50 8.85 -3.09
CA ASP A 356 -26.83 8.27 -4.27
C ASP A 356 -25.74 7.23 -3.98
N GLY A 357 -26.20 5.97 -3.89
CA GLY A 357 -25.41 4.73 -3.82
C GLY A 357 -24.57 4.42 -5.06
N ARG A 358 -23.75 5.37 -5.52
CA ARG A 358 -22.66 5.16 -6.47
C ARG A 358 -21.49 6.09 -6.12
N GLY A 359 -20.87 5.81 -4.97
CA GLY A 359 -19.63 6.46 -4.54
C GLY A 359 -18.50 6.18 -5.52
N ARG A 360 -18.30 7.08 -6.48
CA ARG A 360 -17.15 7.13 -7.39
C ARG A 360 -15.91 7.55 -6.60
N HIS A 361 -15.32 6.60 -5.88
CA HIS A 361 -13.97 6.76 -5.34
C HIS A 361 -12.97 6.71 -6.50
N LYS A 362 -12.58 7.89 -7.01
CA LYS A 362 -11.38 8.04 -7.85
C LYS A 362 -10.24 8.61 -6.99
N THR A 363 -9.85 7.86 -5.97
CA THR A 363 -8.47 7.93 -5.47
C THR A 363 -7.68 6.97 -6.33
N VAL A 364 -6.47 7.34 -6.78
CA VAL A 364 -5.59 6.45 -7.54
C VAL A 364 -5.51 5.12 -6.78
N ALA A 365 -6.12 4.05 -7.31
CA ALA A 365 -6.31 2.81 -6.57
C ALA A 365 -4.94 2.19 -6.25
N ARG A 366 -4.44 2.45 -5.04
CA ARG A 366 -3.30 1.77 -4.45
C ARG A 366 -3.90 0.58 -3.70
N GLU A 367 -3.61 -0.61 -4.16
CA GLU A 367 -4.12 -1.84 -3.54
C GLU A 367 -3.28 -2.25 -2.34
N LEU A 368 -2.05 -1.72 -2.22
CA LEU A 368 -1.17 -1.82 -1.08
C LEU A 368 -0.94 -0.42 -0.48
N VAL A 369 -1.32 -0.24 0.78
CA VAL A 369 -1.37 1.04 1.48
C VAL A 369 -0.54 0.94 2.76
N PRO A 370 0.60 1.64 2.88
CA PRO A 370 1.35 1.65 4.13
C PRO A 370 0.59 2.44 5.20
N LEU A 371 0.72 2.02 6.45
CA LEU A 371 0.00 2.60 7.57
C LEU A 371 0.88 3.60 8.34
N PRO A 372 0.31 4.68 8.91
CA PRO A 372 1.08 5.69 9.66
C PRO A 372 1.89 5.10 10.81
N GLY A 373 1.27 4.21 11.61
CA GLY A 373 1.90 3.48 12.72
C GLY A 373 2.85 2.35 12.30
N GLY A 374 3.08 2.17 10.99
CA GLY A 374 3.85 1.07 10.43
C GLY A 374 2.98 -0.12 9.99
N GLY A 375 3.54 -0.94 9.10
CA GLY A 375 2.81 -2.03 8.47
C GLY A 375 2.08 -1.59 7.21
N VAL A 376 1.35 -2.54 6.63
CA VAL A 376 0.75 -2.42 5.30
C VAL A 376 -0.65 -2.99 5.31
N LEU A 377 -1.60 -2.25 4.75
CA LEU A 377 -2.94 -2.71 4.42
C LEU A 377 -3.01 -3.11 2.95
N VAL A 378 -3.60 -4.26 2.65
CA VAL A 378 -3.98 -4.67 1.30
C VAL A 378 -5.49 -4.53 1.13
N ASP A 379 -5.91 -3.65 0.20
CA ASP A 379 -7.31 -3.40 -0.17
C ASP A 379 -7.49 -3.58 -1.68
N THR A 380 -7.60 -4.85 -2.10
CA THR A 380 -7.95 -5.17 -3.49
C THR A 380 -9.46 -5.32 -3.64
N PRO A 381 -10.06 -4.86 -4.75
CA PRO A 381 -11.49 -5.09 -5.03
C PRO A 381 -11.88 -6.57 -4.99
N GLY A 382 -10.95 -7.47 -5.31
CA GLY A 382 -11.15 -8.92 -5.28
C GLY A 382 -11.39 -9.47 -3.88
N LEU A 383 -10.68 -8.98 -2.86
CA LEU A 383 -10.86 -9.43 -1.47
C LEU A 383 -12.26 -9.09 -0.95
N ARG A 384 -12.82 -7.96 -1.39
CA ARG A 384 -14.19 -7.54 -1.06
C ARG A 384 -15.27 -8.48 -1.61
N SER A 385 -14.93 -9.27 -2.63
CA SER A 385 -15.88 -10.11 -3.38
C SER A 385 -15.65 -11.62 -3.26
N VAL A 386 -14.51 -12.10 -2.71
CA VAL A 386 -14.38 -13.53 -2.34
C VAL A 386 -15.33 -13.90 -1.19
N ALA A 387 -15.71 -12.93 -0.38
CA ALA A 387 -16.78 -13.07 0.61
C ALA A 387 -18.20 -13.09 -0.01
N LEU A 388 -18.35 -13.12 -1.35
CA LEU A 388 -19.63 -13.11 -2.07
C LEU A 388 -19.97 -14.44 -2.75
N THR A 389 -19.32 -15.56 -2.41
CA THR A 389 -19.85 -16.89 -2.77
C THR A 389 -21.27 -17.12 -2.23
N ASP A 390 -21.76 -16.28 -1.30
CA ASP A 390 -23.16 -16.20 -0.88
C ASP A 390 -24.15 -15.86 -2.02
N ALA A 391 -23.71 -15.29 -3.15
CA ALA A 391 -24.64 -14.89 -4.20
C ALA A 391 -25.21 -16.08 -4.98
N GLU A 392 -24.53 -17.23 -5.08
CA GLU A 392 -25.09 -18.37 -5.81
C GLU A 392 -26.10 -19.14 -4.93
N GLU A 393 -25.75 -19.48 -3.69
CA GLU A 393 -26.69 -20.18 -2.79
C GLU A 393 -27.84 -19.29 -2.29
N GLY A 394 -27.59 -18.00 -2.06
CA GLY A 394 -28.60 -17.04 -1.59
C GLY A 394 -29.58 -16.63 -2.69
N VAL A 395 -29.13 -16.55 -3.95
CA VAL A 395 -30.01 -16.29 -5.10
C VAL A 395 -30.79 -17.56 -5.45
N GLU A 396 -30.19 -18.75 -5.38
CA GLU A 396 -30.93 -20.01 -5.57
C GLU A 396 -32.01 -20.20 -4.50
N ALA A 397 -31.74 -19.86 -3.23
CA ALA A 397 -32.74 -19.94 -2.16
C ALA A 397 -33.82 -18.83 -2.25
N ALA A 398 -33.47 -17.62 -2.72
CA ALA A 398 -34.40 -16.50 -2.86
C ALA A 398 -35.23 -16.53 -4.15
N PHE A 399 -34.75 -17.23 -5.19
CA PHE A 399 -35.35 -17.34 -6.52
C PHE A 399 -35.40 -18.81 -6.97
N ALA A 400 -35.81 -19.70 -6.07
CA ALA A 400 -35.96 -21.14 -6.37
C ALA A 400 -36.90 -21.38 -7.58
N ASP A 401 -37.89 -20.51 -7.75
CA ASP A 401 -38.81 -20.50 -8.90
C ASP A 401 -38.10 -20.19 -10.22
N ILE A 402 -37.11 -19.30 -10.22
CA ILE A 402 -36.29 -19.01 -11.42
C ILE A 402 -35.28 -20.14 -11.68
N ALA A 403 -34.69 -20.70 -10.63
CA ALA A 403 -33.75 -21.83 -10.73
C ALA A 403 -34.41 -23.09 -11.33
N GLU A 404 -35.69 -23.35 -11.01
CA GLU A 404 -36.46 -24.44 -11.63
C GLU A 404 -36.76 -24.20 -13.11
N LEU A 405 -36.87 -22.95 -13.56
CA LEU A 405 -37.18 -22.57 -14.94
C LEU A 405 -35.94 -22.38 -15.82
N ALA A 406 -34.77 -22.16 -15.23
CA ALA A 406 -33.51 -21.93 -15.92
C ALA A 406 -33.11 -23.06 -16.91
N PRO A 407 -33.31 -24.37 -16.60
CA PRO A 407 -33.02 -25.46 -17.54
C PRO A 407 -33.86 -25.43 -18.82
N ASP A 408 -35.04 -24.80 -18.77
CA ASP A 408 -35.94 -24.66 -19.90
C ASP A 408 -35.68 -23.37 -20.71
N CYS A 409 -34.65 -22.58 -20.35
CA CYS A 409 -34.34 -21.35 -21.06
C CYS A 409 -33.83 -21.66 -22.49
N ARG A 410 -34.39 -20.95 -23.47
CA ARG A 410 -34.04 -21.11 -24.89
C ARG A 410 -32.56 -20.78 -25.19
N PHE A 411 -31.93 -19.97 -24.35
CA PHE A 411 -30.54 -19.54 -24.48
C PHE A 411 -29.69 -20.24 -23.42
N SER A 412 -28.50 -20.70 -23.81
CA SER A 412 -27.60 -21.49 -22.93
C SER A 412 -26.70 -20.63 -22.05
N ASP A 413 -26.75 -19.31 -22.23
CA ASP A 413 -26.09 -18.26 -21.45
C ASP A 413 -27.10 -17.32 -20.76
N CYS A 414 -28.32 -17.83 -20.60
CA CYS A 414 -29.37 -17.38 -19.69
C CYS A 414 -29.07 -17.99 -18.32
#